data_AF-A0A3L6PCY8-F1
#
_entry.id   AF-A0A3L6PCY8-F1
#
_cell.length_a   1.000
_cell.length_b   1.000
_cell.length_c   1.000
_cell.angle_alpha   90.00
_cell.angle_beta   90.00
_cell.angle_gamma   90.00
#
_symmetry.space_group_name_H-M   'P 1'
#
loop_
_entity.id
_entity.type
_entity.pdbx_description
1 polymer ?
#
loop_
_entity_poly.entity_id
_entity_poly.type
_entity_poly.pdbx_seq_one_letter_code
_entity_poly.pdbx_strand_id
1 'polypeptide(L)'
;MGDKGCFREGFQVICSPSDNVAILADSSEIPLLEINNLTLGEARVQSKVARLCNSTSSTIEDIQSVNFSVGPSFTVSGARNKFTAIGCATVASIVRGPVPDDSSVTSACGSFCYKEDSIDNGTKCLGRGCCQSPIPESLNSFYPVFLTDVDNSGVQNFSACSYAFIAEEDSFKFDPSYAKSNSFQKHYNPHLVLDWVVGQETCAEAMKSESSYACKFQNSTCIDVPGRGYRCSCSAGYDGNPYLDGGCQDIDECKTLPQPCTKDGQCINTEGSYACTCSRGTHSDDAKSLPCTPTDDNGPNKMVIGISVALSLLSSLC
;
A
#
# COMPACT_ATOMS: atom_id res chain seq x y z
N MET A 1 -9.05 23.23 9.98
CA MET A 1 -7.89 24.05 10.38
C MET A 1 -6.65 23.27 10.01
N GLY A 2 -6.06 23.55 8.84
CA GLY A 2 -4.86 22.87 8.37
C GLY A 2 -3.78 23.92 8.16
N ASP A 3 -2.62 23.74 8.79
CA ASP A 3 -1.46 24.58 8.54
C ASP A 3 -1.13 24.56 7.05
N LYS A 4 -0.94 25.76 6.49
CA LYS A 4 -0.68 26.00 5.05
C LYS A 4 0.59 25.34 4.50
N GLY A 5 1.29 24.51 5.29
CA GLY A 5 2.48 23.76 4.88
C GLY A 5 2.39 22.24 5.04
N CYS A 6 1.35 21.69 5.68
CA CYS A 6 1.26 20.25 5.94
C CYS A 6 0.60 19.45 4.81
N PHE A 7 -0.30 20.06 4.04
CA PHE A 7 -1.07 19.36 3.00
C PHE A 7 -0.87 20.02 1.65
N ARG A 8 -0.47 19.22 0.66
CA ARG A 8 -0.35 19.64 -0.74
C ARG A 8 -1.68 19.52 -1.46
N GLU A 9 -1.84 20.28 -2.53
CA GLU A 9 -2.92 20.09 -3.50
C GLU A 9 -2.93 18.61 -3.96
N GLY A 10 -4.11 18.01 -4.02
CA GLY A 10 -4.27 16.58 -4.28
C GLY A 10 -4.02 15.63 -3.11
N PHE A 11 -3.51 16.07 -1.95
CA PHE A 11 -3.41 15.28 -0.71
C PHE A 11 -4.39 15.73 0.38
N GLN A 12 -5.25 16.67 0.05
CA GLN A 12 -6.20 17.22 1.00
C GLN A 12 -7.27 16.18 1.32
N VAL A 13 -7.47 15.95 2.61
CA VAL A 13 -8.59 15.16 3.13
C VAL A 13 -9.56 16.14 3.78
N ILE A 14 -10.81 16.10 3.34
CA ILE A 14 -11.89 16.92 3.91
C ILE A 14 -12.78 16.01 4.72
N CYS A 15 -13.27 16.46 5.88
CA CYS A 15 -14.32 15.75 6.60
C CYS A 15 -15.67 16.31 6.16
N SER A 16 -16.58 15.44 5.71
CA SER A 16 -17.97 15.84 5.44
C SER A 16 -18.60 16.40 6.72
N PRO A 17 -19.25 17.58 6.68
CA PRO A 17 -19.87 18.20 7.86
C PRO A 17 -21.00 17.38 8.49
N SER A 18 -21.66 16.51 7.71
CA SER A 18 -22.84 15.75 8.14
C SER A 18 -22.50 14.43 8.82
N ASP A 19 -21.44 13.74 8.36
CA ASP A 19 -21.24 12.32 8.68
C ASP A 19 -19.85 12.01 9.27
N ASN A 20 -18.99 13.01 9.49
CA ASN A 20 -17.58 12.82 9.92
C ASN A 20 -16.78 11.86 9.02
N VAL A 21 -17.22 11.64 7.79
CA VAL A 21 -16.53 10.79 6.81
C VAL A 21 -15.41 11.61 6.18
N ALA A 22 -14.18 11.10 6.28
CA ALA A 22 -13.04 11.63 5.55
C ALA A 22 -13.19 11.32 4.05
N ILE A 23 -13.00 12.32 3.20
CA ILE A 23 -13.09 12.22 1.73
C ILE A 23 -11.84 12.84 1.10
N LEU A 24 -11.43 12.30 -0.05
CA LEU A 24 -10.37 12.92 -0.86
C LEU A 24 -10.89 14.23 -1.46
N ALA A 25 -10.22 15.36 -1.19
CA ALA A 25 -10.71 16.70 -1.55
C ALA A 25 -10.96 16.89 -3.05
N ASP A 26 -10.07 16.36 -3.89
CA ASP A 26 -10.16 16.48 -5.35
C ASP A 26 -11.25 15.58 -5.97
N SER A 27 -11.82 14.68 -5.16
CA SER A 27 -12.92 13.80 -5.55
C SER A 27 -13.91 13.69 -4.40
N SER A 28 -14.57 14.81 -4.09
CA SER A 28 -15.47 15.07 -2.95
C SER A 28 -16.55 14.02 -2.61
N GLU A 29 -16.59 12.89 -3.33
CA GLU A 29 -17.48 11.75 -3.19
C GLU A 29 -16.77 10.40 -2.92
N ILE A 30 -15.45 10.37 -2.70
CA ILE A 30 -14.72 9.12 -2.42
C ILE A 30 -14.34 9.08 -0.93
N PRO A 31 -15.06 8.31 -0.11
CA PRO A 31 -14.70 8.03 1.27
C PRO A 31 -13.30 7.40 1.36
N LEU A 32 -12.47 8.01 2.20
CA LEU A 32 -11.19 7.49 2.63
C LEU A 32 -11.40 6.54 3.80
N LEU A 33 -10.94 5.31 3.66
CA LEU A 33 -11.07 4.28 4.69
C LEU A 33 -9.81 4.18 5.55
N GLU A 34 -8.64 4.27 4.90
CA GLU A 34 -7.36 4.01 5.56
C GLU A 34 -6.19 4.67 4.81
N ILE A 35 -5.21 5.21 5.55
CA ILE A 35 -3.86 5.56 5.06
C ILE A 35 -2.87 5.09 6.13
N ASN A 36 -2.53 3.80 6.14
CA ASN A 36 -1.70 3.22 7.21
C ASN A 36 -0.26 2.93 6.78
N ASN A 37 -0.03 2.68 5.50
CA ASN A 37 1.30 2.31 5.00
C ASN A 37 1.92 3.45 4.21
N LEU A 38 2.39 4.47 4.93
CA LEU A 38 3.03 5.65 4.35
C LEU A 38 4.23 5.29 3.48
N THR A 39 4.95 4.22 3.88
CA THR A 39 6.13 3.71 3.18
C THR A 39 5.79 3.08 1.83
N LEU A 40 4.71 2.30 1.76
CA LEU A 40 4.22 1.73 0.50
C LEU A 40 3.44 2.73 -0.35
N GLY A 41 3.10 3.89 0.20
CA GLY A 41 2.34 4.92 -0.51
C GLY A 41 0.97 4.43 -0.94
N GLU A 42 0.28 3.68 -0.08
CA GLU A 42 -1.04 3.11 -0.36
C GLU A 42 -2.13 3.81 0.46
N ALA A 43 -3.31 3.96 -0.14
CA ALA A 43 -4.53 4.41 0.53
C ALA A 43 -5.70 3.51 0.16
N ARG A 44 -6.55 3.15 1.12
CA ARG A 44 -7.80 2.43 0.84
C ARG A 44 -8.96 3.39 0.79
N VAL A 45 -9.75 3.27 -0.26
CA VAL A 45 -10.94 4.09 -0.47
C VAL A 45 -12.15 3.24 -0.81
N GLN A 46 -13.31 3.80 -0.54
CA GLN A 46 -14.58 3.20 -0.93
C GLN A 46 -14.68 3.15 -2.46
N SER A 47 -14.90 1.95 -3.01
CA SER A 47 -15.14 1.75 -4.42
C SER A 47 -16.61 2.02 -4.77
N LYS A 48 -16.86 2.36 -6.03
CA LYS A 48 -18.20 2.58 -6.58
C LYS A 48 -18.61 1.36 -7.42
N VAL A 49 -19.88 0.96 -7.33
CA VAL A 49 -20.43 -0.21 -8.04
C VAL A 49 -21.35 0.26 -9.16
N ALA A 50 -21.02 -0.10 -10.39
CA ALA A 50 -21.93 0.02 -11.52
C ALA A 50 -22.91 -1.15 -11.52
N ARG A 51 -24.14 -0.90 -11.97
CA ARG A 51 -25.24 -1.86 -11.98
C ARG A 51 -25.99 -1.79 -13.30
N LEU A 52 -26.37 -2.94 -13.82
CA LEU A 52 -27.30 -3.10 -14.94
C LEU A 52 -28.39 -4.08 -14.51
N CYS A 53 -29.65 -3.66 -14.45
CA CYS A 53 -30.77 -4.55 -14.13
C CYS A 53 -31.88 -4.46 -15.18
N ASN A 54 -32.60 -5.55 -15.36
CA ASN A 54 -33.80 -5.54 -16.21
C ASN A 54 -34.99 -4.94 -15.45
N SER A 55 -35.63 -3.92 -16.01
CA SER A 55 -36.85 -3.35 -15.43
C SER A 55 -38.06 -4.29 -15.62
N THR A 56 -38.95 -4.34 -14.63
CA THR A 56 -40.22 -5.05 -14.70
C THR A 56 -41.22 -4.42 -15.69
N SER A 57 -40.98 -3.19 -16.15
CA SER A 57 -41.71 -2.58 -17.26
C SER A 57 -40.98 -2.86 -18.56
N SER A 58 -41.42 -3.91 -19.27
CA SER A 58 -41.04 -4.28 -20.64
C SER A 58 -40.32 -3.17 -21.43
N THR A 59 -39.06 -3.44 -21.81
CA THR A 59 -38.13 -2.75 -22.74
C THR A 59 -37.13 -1.70 -22.21
N ILE A 60 -37.01 -1.43 -20.91
CA ILE A 60 -35.99 -0.46 -20.40
C ILE A 60 -35.01 -1.14 -19.44
N GLU A 61 -33.71 -1.09 -19.76
CA GLU A 61 -32.63 -1.49 -18.86
C GLU A 61 -32.34 -0.35 -17.87
N ASP A 62 -32.27 -0.68 -16.57
CA ASP A 62 -31.86 0.25 -15.51
C ASP A 62 -30.33 0.19 -15.38
N ILE A 63 -29.67 1.12 -16.08
CA ILE A 63 -28.22 1.25 -16.11
C ILE A 63 -27.79 2.36 -15.14
N GLN A 64 -27.06 1.96 -14.11
CA GLN A 64 -26.38 2.85 -13.20
C GLN A 64 -24.87 2.67 -13.39
N SER A 65 -24.29 3.46 -14.28
CA SER A 65 -22.83 3.55 -14.42
C SER A 65 -22.27 4.61 -13.48
N VAL A 66 -21.05 4.40 -13.00
CA VAL A 66 -20.44 5.30 -12.03
C VAL A 66 -19.07 5.75 -12.51
N ASN A 67 -18.86 7.06 -12.56
CA ASN A 67 -17.56 7.63 -12.83
C ASN A 67 -16.71 7.59 -11.55
N PHE A 68 -15.51 7.04 -11.67
CA PHE A 68 -14.51 7.07 -10.62
C PHE A 68 -13.30 7.83 -11.13
N SER A 69 -12.90 8.88 -10.42
CA SER A 69 -11.74 9.69 -10.74
C SER A 69 -11.01 10.03 -9.46
N VAL A 70 -9.69 10.00 -9.49
CA VAL A 70 -8.85 10.40 -8.37
C VAL A 70 -8.00 11.62 -8.75
N GLY A 71 -7.53 12.33 -7.72
CA GLY A 71 -6.68 13.51 -7.90
C GLY A 71 -5.32 13.19 -8.54
N PRO A 72 -4.56 14.21 -8.93
CA PRO A 72 -3.28 14.07 -9.63
C PRO A 72 -2.18 13.45 -8.76
N SER A 73 -2.42 13.21 -7.47
CA SER A 73 -1.49 12.55 -6.57
C SER A 73 -1.76 11.06 -6.42
N PHE A 74 -2.84 10.55 -7.01
CA PHE A 74 -3.31 9.17 -6.83
C PHE A 74 -3.49 8.44 -8.16
N THR A 75 -3.34 7.12 -8.13
CA THR A 75 -3.69 6.18 -9.20
C THR A 75 -4.31 4.92 -8.60
N VAL A 76 -5.25 4.29 -9.30
CA VAL A 76 -5.75 2.97 -8.90
C VAL A 76 -4.65 1.94 -9.13
N SER A 77 -4.28 1.20 -8.07
CA SER A 77 -3.19 0.23 -8.11
C SER A 77 -3.55 -0.99 -8.97
N GLY A 78 -2.80 -1.26 -10.03
CA GLY A 78 -3.05 -2.44 -10.89
C GLY A 78 -2.61 -3.74 -10.25
N ALA A 79 -1.56 -3.68 -9.44
CA ALA A 79 -1.01 -4.81 -8.70
C ALA A 79 -1.91 -5.26 -7.53
N ARG A 80 -2.71 -4.35 -6.95
CA ARG A 80 -3.50 -4.62 -5.73
C ARG A 80 -4.99 -4.81 -5.99
N ASN A 81 -5.48 -4.40 -7.16
CA ASN A 81 -6.90 -4.46 -7.47
C ASN A 81 -7.22 -5.29 -8.70
N LYS A 82 -8.44 -5.83 -8.73
CA LYS A 82 -9.01 -6.49 -9.91
C LYS A 82 -10.30 -5.80 -10.31
N PHE A 83 -10.55 -5.76 -11.62
CA PHE A 83 -11.87 -5.47 -12.13
C PHE A 83 -12.74 -6.71 -11.97
N THR A 84 -13.93 -6.53 -11.42
CA THR A 84 -14.85 -7.61 -11.07
C THR A 84 -16.18 -7.36 -11.75
N ALA A 85 -16.70 -8.38 -12.45
CA ALA A 85 -18.06 -8.42 -12.98
C ALA A 85 -18.82 -9.58 -12.32
N ILE A 86 -20.03 -9.30 -11.82
CA ILE A 86 -20.91 -10.26 -11.17
C ILE A 86 -22.24 -10.34 -11.92
N GLY A 87 -22.75 -11.55 -12.07
CA GLY A 87 -24.01 -11.84 -12.74
C GLY A 87 -23.86 -12.96 -13.76
N CYS A 88 -24.97 -13.32 -14.37
CA CYS A 88 -25.05 -14.28 -15.47
C CYS A 88 -25.47 -13.57 -16.75
N ALA A 89 -24.90 -13.99 -17.89
CA ALA A 89 -25.00 -13.27 -19.16
C ALA A 89 -24.51 -11.82 -19.04
N THR A 90 -23.42 -11.63 -18.29
CA THR A 90 -22.85 -10.34 -17.97
C THR A 90 -21.53 -10.17 -18.71
N VAL A 91 -21.38 -9.10 -19.48
CA VAL A 91 -20.08 -8.65 -19.97
C VAL A 91 -19.91 -7.19 -19.60
N ALA A 92 -18.87 -6.91 -18.83
CA ALA A 92 -18.53 -5.56 -18.40
C ALA A 92 -17.11 -5.21 -18.82
N SER A 93 -16.84 -3.93 -19.02
CA SER A 93 -15.50 -3.43 -19.33
C SER A 93 -15.23 -2.09 -18.67
N ILE A 94 -13.95 -1.75 -18.57
CA ILE A 94 -13.49 -0.44 -18.12
C ILE A 94 -13.00 0.36 -19.33
N VAL A 95 -13.56 1.55 -19.50
CA VAL A 95 -13.08 2.54 -20.47
C VAL A 95 -12.41 3.72 -19.77
N ARG A 96 -11.43 4.33 -20.45
CA ARG A 96 -10.82 5.60 -20.02
C ARG A 96 -11.69 6.76 -20.47
N GLY A 97 -12.34 7.44 -19.52
CA GLY A 97 -13.10 8.66 -19.76
C GLY A 97 -14.54 8.45 -20.28
N PRO A 98 -15.37 9.50 -20.29
CA PRO A 98 -16.81 9.40 -20.56
C PRO A 98 -17.19 9.82 -21.99
N VAL A 99 -16.53 9.35 -23.07
CA VAL A 99 -16.90 9.74 -24.47
C VAL A 99 -16.58 8.62 -25.49
N PRO A 100 -17.36 8.45 -26.59
CA PRO A 100 -17.37 7.22 -27.41
C PRO A 100 -16.28 7.06 -28.48
N ASP A 101 -15.45 8.07 -28.77
CA ASP A 101 -14.68 8.09 -30.03
C ASP A 101 -13.23 7.57 -29.94
N ASP A 102 -12.72 7.34 -28.72
CA ASP A 102 -11.41 6.70 -28.48
C ASP A 102 -11.42 5.94 -27.13
N SER A 103 -12.53 5.26 -26.83
CA SER A 103 -12.70 4.50 -25.60
C SER A 103 -11.88 3.21 -25.66
N SER A 104 -10.56 3.33 -25.52
CA SER A 104 -9.67 2.18 -25.35
C SER A 104 -10.16 1.37 -24.15
N VAL A 105 -10.73 0.21 -24.43
CA VAL A 105 -11.10 -0.78 -23.42
C VAL A 105 -9.81 -1.22 -22.75
N THR A 106 -9.72 -0.99 -21.46
CA THR A 106 -8.51 -1.28 -20.69
C THR A 106 -8.55 -2.64 -20.01
N SER A 107 -9.75 -3.07 -19.61
CA SER A 107 -10.00 -4.37 -19.02
C SER A 107 -11.45 -4.76 -19.28
N ALA A 108 -11.72 -6.05 -19.42
CA ALA A 108 -13.05 -6.58 -19.61
C ALA A 108 -13.20 -7.92 -18.93
N CYS A 109 -14.41 -8.21 -18.47
CA CYS A 109 -14.75 -9.46 -17.83
C CYS A 109 -16.15 -9.91 -18.24
N GLY A 110 -16.28 -11.21 -18.51
CA GLY A 110 -17.53 -11.84 -18.89
C GLY A 110 -17.84 -13.04 -18.00
N SER A 111 -19.10 -13.17 -17.59
CA SER A 111 -19.61 -14.28 -16.79
C SER A 111 -20.91 -14.80 -17.38
N PHE A 112 -20.97 -16.11 -17.63
CA PHE A 112 -22.08 -16.77 -18.30
C PHE A 112 -22.56 -17.99 -17.52
N CYS A 113 -23.88 -18.11 -17.36
CA CYS A 113 -24.53 -19.21 -16.67
C CYS A 113 -25.77 -19.62 -17.48
N TYR A 114 -26.24 -20.85 -17.29
CA TYR A 114 -27.39 -21.39 -18.04
C TYR A 114 -28.58 -21.74 -17.13
N LYS A 115 -28.33 -21.87 -15.81
CA LYS A 115 -29.32 -22.14 -14.76
C LYS A 115 -28.78 -21.69 -13.41
N GLU A 116 -29.65 -21.52 -12.42
CA GLU A 116 -29.25 -21.06 -11.08
C GLU A 116 -28.14 -21.93 -10.45
N ASP A 117 -28.28 -23.26 -10.51
CA ASP A 117 -27.29 -24.21 -9.97
C ASP A 117 -25.97 -24.28 -10.77
N SER A 118 -25.89 -23.56 -11.90
CA SER A 118 -24.63 -23.46 -12.64
C SER A 118 -23.72 -22.34 -12.12
N ILE A 119 -24.21 -21.46 -11.23
CA ILE A 119 -23.36 -20.47 -10.56
C ILE A 119 -22.34 -21.21 -9.69
N ASP A 120 -21.07 -20.83 -9.81
CA ASP A 120 -20.00 -21.47 -9.06
C ASP A 120 -20.17 -21.21 -7.56
N ASN A 121 -19.98 -22.24 -6.74
CA ASN A 121 -20.15 -22.17 -5.28
C ASN A 121 -18.84 -21.87 -4.50
N GLY A 122 -17.76 -21.57 -5.23
CA GLY A 122 -16.46 -21.25 -4.64
C GLY A 122 -16.33 -19.78 -4.30
N THR A 123 -15.42 -19.46 -3.39
CA THR A 123 -15.14 -18.07 -3.00
C THR A 123 -14.33 -17.28 -4.02
N LYS A 124 -13.90 -17.92 -5.12
CA LYS A 124 -13.09 -17.34 -6.19
C LYS A 124 -13.98 -16.85 -7.33
N CYS A 125 -13.63 -15.70 -7.90
CA CYS A 125 -14.37 -15.06 -8.99
C CYS A 125 -13.73 -15.36 -10.36
N LEU A 126 -13.78 -16.61 -10.80
CA LEU A 126 -13.03 -17.07 -11.99
C LEU A 126 -13.91 -17.79 -13.04
N GLY A 127 -15.23 -17.74 -12.91
CA GLY A 127 -16.11 -18.64 -13.65
C GLY A 127 -17.54 -18.15 -13.76
N ARG A 128 -18.48 -19.01 -13.36
CA ARG A 128 -19.91 -18.79 -13.61
C ARG A 128 -20.54 -18.00 -12.47
N GLY A 129 -21.08 -16.83 -12.80
CA GLY A 129 -21.65 -15.88 -11.86
C GLY A 129 -20.69 -14.76 -11.44
N CYS A 130 -19.39 -14.91 -11.71
CA CYS A 130 -18.37 -13.96 -11.32
C CYS A 130 -17.10 -14.08 -12.17
N CYS A 131 -16.61 -12.96 -12.67
CA CYS A 131 -15.37 -12.84 -13.42
C CYS A 131 -14.47 -11.74 -12.83
N GLN A 132 -13.18 -12.02 -12.66
CA GLN A 132 -12.14 -11.04 -12.36
C GLN A 132 -11.10 -10.92 -13.48
N SER A 133 -10.70 -9.69 -13.80
CA SER A 133 -9.66 -9.39 -14.78
C SER A 133 -8.63 -8.39 -14.19
N PRO A 134 -7.35 -8.47 -14.64
CA PRO A 134 -6.35 -7.49 -14.26
C PRO A 134 -6.68 -6.11 -14.83
N ILE A 135 -6.18 -5.05 -14.19
CA ILE A 135 -6.31 -3.67 -14.67
C ILE A 135 -4.91 -3.08 -14.90
N PRO A 136 -4.77 -2.03 -15.74
CA PRO A 136 -3.50 -1.32 -15.90
C PRO A 136 -3.03 -0.64 -14.60
N GLU A 137 -1.71 -0.53 -14.43
CA GLU A 137 -1.04 0.04 -13.24
C GLU A 137 -1.25 1.55 -13.01
N SER A 138 -1.89 2.27 -13.94
CA SER A 138 -1.97 3.73 -13.88
C SER A 138 -3.31 4.24 -14.40
N LEU A 139 -4.38 3.90 -13.70
CA LEU A 139 -5.71 4.45 -13.94
C LEU A 139 -5.97 5.62 -12.98
N ASN A 140 -6.02 6.85 -13.51
CA ASN A 140 -6.46 8.03 -12.77
C ASN A 140 -7.98 8.17 -12.75
N SER A 141 -8.64 7.59 -13.75
CA SER A 141 -10.09 7.48 -13.81
C SER A 141 -10.50 6.20 -14.51
N PHE A 142 -11.68 5.71 -14.17
CA PHE A 142 -12.28 4.56 -14.81
C PHE A 142 -13.80 4.69 -14.84
N TYR A 143 -14.38 4.14 -15.91
CA TYR A 143 -15.82 4.09 -16.09
C TYR A 143 -16.23 2.66 -16.47
N PRO A 144 -16.88 1.91 -15.55
CA PRO A 144 -17.40 0.59 -15.88
C PRO A 144 -18.61 0.72 -16.80
N VAL A 145 -18.62 -0.03 -17.90
CA VAL A 145 -19.72 -0.14 -18.85
C VAL A 145 -20.11 -1.59 -19.06
N PHE A 146 -21.36 -1.84 -19.43
CA PHE A 146 -21.87 -3.17 -19.76
C PHE A 146 -22.16 -3.26 -21.25
N LEU A 147 -21.93 -4.44 -21.84
CA LEU A 147 -22.43 -4.75 -23.17
C LEU A 147 -23.88 -5.21 -23.05
N THR A 148 -24.80 -4.46 -23.69
CA THR A 148 -26.25 -4.66 -23.60
C THR A 148 -26.79 -5.63 -24.66
N ASP A 149 -26.04 -5.87 -25.74
CA ASP A 149 -26.44 -6.78 -26.83
C ASP A 149 -26.30 -8.28 -26.48
N VAL A 150 -26.04 -8.60 -25.22
CA VAL A 150 -25.91 -9.98 -24.73
C VAL A 150 -27.30 -10.52 -24.39
N ASP A 151 -27.71 -11.62 -25.03
CA ASP A 151 -28.97 -12.29 -24.70
C ASP A 151 -28.96 -12.79 -23.25
N ASN A 152 -29.80 -12.17 -22.42
CA ASN A 152 -29.95 -12.48 -21.01
C ASN A 152 -31.30 -13.14 -20.67
N SER A 153 -32.13 -13.44 -21.68
CA SER A 153 -33.51 -13.92 -21.50
C SER A 153 -33.60 -15.20 -20.66
N GLY A 154 -32.62 -16.10 -20.80
CA GLY A 154 -32.55 -17.37 -20.09
C GLY A 154 -32.14 -17.29 -18.62
N VAL A 155 -31.69 -16.13 -18.13
CA VAL A 155 -31.15 -15.99 -16.76
C VAL A 155 -31.86 -14.95 -15.91
N GLN A 156 -32.77 -14.15 -16.48
CA GLN A 156 -33.42 -13.03 -15.78
C GLN A 156 -34.20 -13.46 -14.52
N ASN A 157 -34.70 -14.69 -14.49
CA ASN A 157 -35.47 -15.24 -13.37
C ASN A 157 -34.62 -15.50 -12.11
N PHE A 158 -33.31 -15.72 -12.25
CA PHE A 158 -32.42 -16.00 -11.13
C PHE A 158 -31.21 -15.05 -11.02
N SER A 159 -30.94 -14.24 -12.04
CA SER A 159 -29.84 -13.27 -12.11
C SER A 159 -30.32 -12.00 -12.84
N ALA A 160 -31.25 -11.26 -12.23
CA ALA A 160 -31.89 -10.10 -12.85
C ALA A 160 -30.99 -8.84 -12.93
N CYS A 161 -29.87 -8.84 -12.21
CA CYS A 161 -28.94 -7.72 -12.11
C CYS A 161 -27.49 -8.17 -12.34
N SER A 162 -26.74 -7.32 -13.03
CA SER A 162 -25.30 -7.40 -13.24
C SER A 162 -24.61 -6.27 -12.48
N TYR A 163 -23.41 -6.53 -11.97
CA TYR A 163 -22.62 -5.56 -11.23
C TYR A 163 -21.18 -5.51 -11.75
N ALA A 164 -20.57 -4.33 -11.73
CA ALA A 164 -19.18 -4.13 -12.14
C ALA A 164 -18.48 -3.11 -11.24
N PHE A 165 -17.28 -3.43 -10.77
CA PHE A 165 -16.50 -2.57 -9.88
C PHE A 165 -15.02 -2.97 -9.87
N ILE A 166 -14.17 -2.10 -9.35
CA ILE A 166 -12.78 -2.43 -9.01
C ILE A 166 -12.69 -2.63 -7.50
N ALA A 167 -12.03 -3.69 -7.04
CA ALA A 167 -11.81 -3.95 -5.62
C ALA A 167 -10.42 -4.55 -5.36
N GLU A 168 -9.95 -4.43 -4.13
CA GLU A 168 -8.74 -5.08 -3.65
C GLU A 168 -8.86 -6.61 -3.79
N GLU A 169 -7.88 -7.23 -4.45
CA GLU A 169 -7.95 -8.65 -4.86
C GLU A 169 -8.22 -9.59 -3.67
N ASP A 170 -7.50 -9.38 -2.57
CA ASP A 170 -7.56 -10.27 -1.43
C ASP A 170 -8.81 -10.07 -0.55
N SER A 171 -9.47 -8.91 -0.66
CA SER A 171 -10.62 -8.55 0.18
C SER A 171 -11.96 -9.01 -0.40
N PHE A 172 -12.06 -9.20 -1.71
CA PHE A 172 -13.27 -9.72 -2.33
C PHE A 172 -13.32 -11.25 -2.30
N LYS A 173 -14.39 -11.80 -1.70
CA LYS A 173 -14.72 -13.23 -1.75
C LYS A 173 -16.09 -13.37 -2.39
N PHE A 174 -16.17 -14.14 -3.48
CA PHE A 174 -17.42 -14.35 -4.18
C PHE A 174 -18.39 -15.18 -3.32
N ASP A 175 -19.65 -14.77 -3.34
CA ASP A 175 -20.77 -15.53 -2.81
C ASP A 175 -21.83 -15.68 -3.91
N PRO A 176 -22.36 -16.88 -4.18
CA PRO A 176 -23.37 -17.11 -5.22
C PRO A 176 -24.61 -16.22 -5.09
N SER A 177 -24.96 -15.80 -3.87
CA SER A 177 -26.08 -14.88 -3.63
C SER A 177 -25.88 -13.52 -4.29
N TYR A 178 -24.63 -13.10 -4.55
CA TYR A 178 -24.35 -11.82 -5.21
C TYR A 178 -24.85 -11.80 -6.65
N ALA A 179 -24.66 -12.89 -7.39
CA ALA A 179 -25.17 -13.04 -8.76
C ALA A 179 -26.70 -13.18 -8.81
N LYS A 180 -27.33 -13.56 -7.68
CA LYS A 180 -28.79 -13.71 -7.55
C LYS A 180 -29.48 -12.48 -6.97
N SER A 181 -28.72 -11.53 -6.44
CA SER A 181 -29.24 -10.38 -5.70
C SER A 181 -29.62 -9.25 -6.64
N ASN A 182 -30.68 -8.52 -6.27
CA ASN A 182 -31.04 -7.23 -6.88
C ASN A 182 -30.49 -6.05 -6.06
N SER A 183 -29.72 -6.30 -5.01
CA SER A 183 -29.21 -5.29 -4.09
C SER A 183 -27.82 -5.64 -3.56
N PHE A 184 -26.88 -5.97 -4.45
CA PHE A 184 -25.49 -6.32 -4.11
C PHE A 184 -24.83 -5.36 -3.13
N GLN A 185 -24.99 -4.04 -3.32
CA GLN A 185 -24.39 -3.02 -2.44
C GLN A 185 -24.90 -3.06 -0.99
N LYS A 186 -26.04 -3.69 -0.71
CA LYS A 186 -26.49 -3.93 0.68
C LYS A 186 -25.72 -5.07 1.36
N HIS A 187 -25.12 -5.97 0.57
CA HIS A 187 -24.47 -7.20 1.03
C HIS A 187 -22.96 -7.02 1.08
N TYR A 188 -22.41 -6.26 0.12
CA TYR A 188 -20.99 -6.03 0.00
C TYR A 188 -20.69 -4.59 -0.38
N ASN A 189 -19.76 -3.97 0.33
CA ASN A 189 -19.30 -2.62 0.12
C ASN A 189 -17.83 -2.65 -0.32
N PRO A 190 -17.53 -2.68 -1.63
CA PRO A 190 -16.17 -2.90 -2.13
C PRO A 190 -15.26 -1.74 -1.77
N HIS A 191 -14.01 -2.02 -1.44
CA HIS A 191 -12.96 -1.01 -1.34
C HIS A 191 -11.83 -1.35 -2.30
N LEU A 192 -11.09 -0.33 -2.71
CA LEU A 192 -9.95 -0.46 -3.59
C LEU A 192 -8.73 0.25 -3.01
N VAL A 193 -7.56 -0.15 -3.49
CA VAL A 193 -6.26 0.43 -3.11
C VAL A 193 -5.82 1.46 -4.15
N LEU A 194 -5.47 2.64 -3.69
CA LEU A 194 -4.81 3.68 -4.47
C LEU A 194 -3.32 3.68 -4.15
N ASP A 195 -2.50 3.83 -5.17
CA ASP A 195 -1.12 4.27 -5.06
C ASP A 195 -1.09 5.80 -5.06
N TRP A 196 -0.27 6.40 -4.19
CA TRP A 196 -0.07 7.84 -4.17
C TRP A 196 1.39 8.26 -4.30
N VAL A 197 1.62 9.46 -4.82
CA VAL A 197 2.94 10.07 -5.03
C VAL A 197 2.90 11.55 -4.68
N VAL A 198 4.01 12.08 -4.17
CA VAL A 198 4.20 13.50 -3.96
C VAL A 198 4.75 14.15 -5.23
N GLY A 199 4.08 15.21 -5.67
CA GLY A 199 4.53 16.01 -6.81
C GLY A 199 4.56 15.21 -8.11
N GLN A 200 5.30 15.73 -9.09
CA GLN A 200 5.55 15.04 -10.36
C GLN A 200 7.05 14.92 -10.66
N GLU A 201 7.85 15.69 -9.93
CA GLU A 201 9.30 15.74 -9.98
C GLU A 201 9.97 14.50 -9.35
N THR A 202 11.22 14.28 -9.74
CA THR A 202 12.09 13.28 -9.09
C THR A 202 12.58 13.77 -7.73
N CYS A 203 13.09 12.88 -6.89
CA CYS A 203 13.74 13.21 -5.63
C CYS A 203 14.86 14.24 -5.80
N ALA A 204 15.71 14.06 -6.81
CA ALA A 204 16.83 14.96 -7.09
C ALA A 204 16.36 16.38 -7.47
N GLU A 205 15.19 16.51 -8.07
CA GLU A 205 14.56 17.79 -8.39
C GLU A 205 13.84 18.39 -7.17
N ALA A 206 13.09 17.56 -6.44
CA ALA A 206 12.35 17.98 -5.25
C ALA A 206 13.26 18.54 -4.15
N MET A 207 14.43 17.92 -3.93
CA MET A 207 15.43 18.35 -2.96
C MET A 207 16.04 19.73 -3.26
N LYS A 208 15.90 20.25 -4.49
CA LYS A 208 16.39 21.59 -4.84
C LYS A 208 15.51 22.70 -4.29
N SER A 209 14.28 22.38 -3.88
CA SER A 209 13.28 23.34 -3.42
C SER A 209 12.90 23.08 -1.97
N GLU A 210 13.62 23.70 -1.04
CA GLU A 210 13.40 23.57 0.41
C GLU A 210 11.95 23.86 0.83
N SER A 211 11.30 24.85 0.22
CA SER A 211 9.92 25.23 0.56
C SER A 211 8.89 24.20 0.10
N SER A 212 9.16 23.50 -1.00
CA SER A 212 8.26 22.52 -1.62
C SER A 212 8.81 21.10 -1.57
N TYR A 213 9.72 20.79 -0.65
CA TYR A 213 10.16 19.42 -0.39
C TYR A 213 9.33 18.81 0.76
N ALA A 214 8.82 17.60 0.55
CA ALA A 214 7.85 16.97 1.46
C ALA A 214 8.47 16.14 2.57
N CYS A 215 9.67 15.61 2.38
CA CYS A 215 10.31 14.78 3.40
C CYS A 215 10.92 15.72 4.44
N LYS A 216 10.17 16.00 5.51
CA LYS A 216 10.49 17.07 6.46
C LYS A 216 11.54 16.70 7.49
N PHE A 217 11.76 15.41 7.73
CA PHE A 217 12.61 14.97 8.83
C PHE A 217 14.05 14.60 8.43
N GLN A 218 15.01 14.83 9.33
CA GLN A 218 16.44 14.55 9.12
C GLN A 218 16.76 13.06 8.91
N ASN A 219 16.01 12.16 9.56
CA ASN A 219 16.13 10.71 9.33
C ASN A 219 15.03 10.21 8.40
N SER A 220 14.75 10.94 7.32
CA SER A 220 13.87 10.50 6.24
C SER A 220 14.61 10.51 4.90
N THR A 221 14.26 9.56 4.04
CA THR A 221 14.81 9.40 2.69
C THR A 221 13.73 9.61 1.66
N CYS A 222 14.10 10.25 0.55
CA CYS A 222 13.26 10.34 -0.63
C CYS A 222 13.42 9.09 -1.51
N ILE A 223 12.30 8.59 -2.04
CA ILE A 223 12.24 7.43 -2.93
C ILE A 223 11.51 7.84 -4.21
N ASP A 224 12.17 7.74 -5.35
CA ASP A 224 11.55 7.97 -6.66
C ASP A 224 10.51 6.88 -6.94
N VAL A 225 9.33 7.28 -7.42
CA VAL A 225 8.29 6.35 -7.85
C VAL A 225 8.35 6.20 -9.37
N PRO A 226 8.42 4.96 -9.90
CA PRO A 226 8.46 4.74 -11.35
C PRO A 226 7.31 5.44 -12.07
N GLY A 227 7.63 6.11 -13.17
CA GLY A 227 6.66 6.87 -13.96
C GLY A 227 6.59 8.34 -13.58
N ARG A 228 6.44 8.69 -12.29
CA ARG A 228 6.45 10.09 -11.81
C ARG A 228 6.38 10.21 -10.28
N GLY A 229 6.85 11.36 -9.79
CA GLY A 229 6.73 11.77 -8.39
C GLY A 229 7.65 10.97 -7.46
N TYR A 230 7.54 11.26 -6.16
CA TYR A 230 8.35 10.62 -5.13
C TYR A 230 7.55 10.33 -3.86
N ARG A 231 8.14 9.52 -2.99
CA ARG A 231 7.65 9.23 -1.63
C ARG A 231 8.74 9.50 -0.61
N CYS A 232 8.35 9.60 0.64
CA CYS A 232 9.25 9.74 1.77
C CYS A 232 9.13 8.49 2.62
N SER A 233 10.27 7.96 3.08
CA SER A 233 10.35 6.88 4.05
C SER A 233 11.21 7.33 5.22
N CYS A 234 10.96 6.80 6.41
CA CYS A 234 11.94 6.89 7.48
C CYS A 234 13.22 6.13 7.08
N SER A 235 14.36 6.62 7.54
CA SER A 235 15.66 5.98 7.36
C SER A 235 15.72 4.66 8.14
N ALA A 236 16.66 3.78 7.80
CA ALA A 236 16.86 2.54 8.54
C ALA A 236 17.05 2.81 10.04
N GLY A 237 16.37 2.03 10.90
CA GLY A 237 16.36 2.23 12.35
C GLY A 237 15.30 3.21 12.85
N TYR A 238 14.49 3.81 11.96
CA TYR A 238 13.42 4.74 12.32
C TYR A 238 12.08 4.31 11.75
N ASP A 239 10.99 4.64 12.45
CA ASP A 239 9.61 4.41 12.02
C ASP A 239 8.71 5.62 12.36
N GLY A 240 7.57 5.74 11.67
CA GLY A 240 6.59 6.80 11.89
C GLY A 240 6.21 7.54 10.60
N ASN A 241 5.99 8.86 10.72
CA ASN A 241 5.49 9.68 9.62
C ASN A 241 6.61 10.61 9.05
N PRO A 242 7.20 10.28 7.89
CA PRO A 242 8.31 11.05 7.32
C PRO A 242 7.91 12.43 6.76
N TYR A 243 6.61 12.74 6.75
CA TYR A 243 6.06 14.02 6.29
C TYR A 243 5.89 15.05 7.40
N LEU A 244 6.06 14.64 8.66
CA LEU A 244 5.94 15.51 9.83
C LEU A 244 7.32 15.82 10.42
N ASP A 245 7.46 17.04 10.95
CA ASP A 245 8.63 17.42 11.74
C ASP A 245 8.69 16.53 13.00
N GLY A 246 9.80 15.82 13.19
CA GLY A 246 9.96 14.84 14.28
C GLY A 246 9.10 13.58 14.11
N GLY A 247 8.57 13.33 12.91
CA GLY A 247 7.63 12.23 12.68
C GLY A 247 8.27 10.85 12.54
N CYS A 248 9.55 10.75 12.17
CA CYS A 248 10.29 9.49 12.25
C CYS A 248 11.01 9.40 13.60
N GLN A 249 10.67 8.38 14.37
CA GLN A 249 11.22 8.12 15.69
C GLN A 249 12.09 6.87 15.66
N ASP A 250 13.12 6.89 16.48
CA ASP A 250 14.02 5.76 16.67
C ASP A 250 13.25 4.50 17.07
N ILE A 251 13.55 3.38 16.42
CA ILE A 251 12.96 2.08 16.77
C ILE A 251 13.77 1.51 17.93
N ASP A 252 13.10 1.23 19.06
CA ASP A 252 13.75 0.50 20.15
C ASP A 252 13.81 -0.99 19.83
N GLU A 253 14.85 -1.44 19.11
CA GLU A 253 14.97 -2.85 18.71
C GLU A 253 15.10 -3.79 19.91
N CYS A 254 15.56 -3.28 21.06
CA CYS A 254 15.62 -4.04 22.30
C CYS A 254 14.23 -4.42 22.82
N LYS A 255 13.20 -3.66 22.47
CA LYS A 255 11.81 -3.93 22.83
C LYS A 255 11.02 -4.59 21.69
N THR A 256 11.35 -4.28 20.43
CA THR A 256 10.56 -4.71 19.28
C THR A 256 11.03 -6.04 18.66
N LEU A 257 12.34 -6.31 18.67
CA LEU A 257 12.87 -7.56 18.13
C LEU A 257 12.84 -8.68 19.17
N PRO A 258 12.38 -9.89 18.80
CA PRO A 258 12.52 -11.05 19.66
C PRO A 258 14.00 -11.49 19.67
N GLN A 259 14.64 -11.43 20.84
CA GLN A 259 16.05 -11.81 21.04
C GLN A 259 17.02 -11.05 20.10
N PRO A 260 17.13 -9.72 20.25
CA PRO A 260 18.00 -8.89 19.40
C PRO A 260 19.49 -9.23 19.53
N CYS A 261 19.89 -9.85 20.64
CA CYS A 261 21.25 -10.28 20.89
C CYS A 261 21.33 -11.80 21.01
N THR A 262 22.49 -12.36 20.64
CA THR A 262 22.81 -13.76 20.92
C THR A 262 22.85 -14.05 22.42
N LYS A 263 22.77 -15.34 22.78
CA LYS A 263 22.69 -15.81 24.16
C LYS A 263 23.74 -15.14 25.06
N ASP A 264 23.29 -14.68 26.23
CA ASP A 264 24.05 -13.97 27.27
C ASP A 264 24.51 -12.54 26.90
N GLY A 265 24.08 -12.03 25.73
CA GLY A 265 24.20 -10.63 25.33
C GLY A 265 23.08 -9.75 25.90
N GLN A 266 23.46 -8.57 26.39
CA GLN A 266 22.56 -7.50 26.82
C GLN A 266 22.34 -6.50 25.68
N CYS A 267 21.08 -6.23 25.36
CA CYS A 267 20.70 -5.25 24.34
C CYS A 267 20.68 -3.84 24.92
N ILE A 268 21.24 -2.89 24.18
CA ILE A 268 21.24 -1.47 24.48
C ILE A 268 20.73 -0.75 23.24
N ASN A 269 19.61 -0.04 23.36
CA ASN A 269 19.09 0.76 22.26
C ASN A 269 20.00 1.97 22.00
N THR A 270 20.21 2.31 20.74
CA THR A 270 21.01 3.45 20.31
C THR A 270 20.25 4.23 19.23
N GLU A 271 20.65 5.46 18.94
CA GLU A 271 19.94 6.21 17.89
C GLU A 271 20.22 5.61 16.50
N GLY A 272 19.15 5.18 15.82
CA GLY A 272 19.15 4.54 14.50
C GLY A 272 19.58 3.07 14.50
N SER A 273 19.82 2.45 15.67
CA SER A 273 20.22 1.04 15.78
C SER A 273 20.18 0.53 17.23
N TYR A 274 20.70 -0.66 17.46
CA TYR A 274 20.98 -1.19 18.80
C TYR A 274 22.38 -1.77 18.88
N ALA A 275 22.92 -1.87 20.09
CA ALA A 275 24.16 -2.55 20.40
C ALA A 275 23.88 -3.76 21.30
N CYS A 276 24.68 -4.81 21.11
CA CYS A 276 24.71 -5.95 22.00
C CYS A 276 26.04 -5.97 22.75
N THR A 277 25.98 -6.13 24.06
CA THR A 277 27.16 -6.17 24.93
C THR A 277 27.15 -7.42 25.78
N CYS A 278 28.33 -8.00 26.02
CA CYS A 278 28.44 -9.17 26.86
C CYS A 278 28.42 -8.80 28.35
N SER A 279 27.86 -9.68 29.17
CA SER A 279 27.86 -9.52 30.62
C SER A 279 29.29 -9.53 31.18
N ARG A 280 29.50 -8.94 32.36
CA ARG A 280 30.82 -8.85 32.99
C ARG A 280 31.52 -10.22 33.08
N GLY A 281 32.78 -10.30 32.65
CA GLY A 281 33.56 -11.54 32.61
C GLY A 281 33.34 -12.38 31.35
N THR A 282 32.66 -11.84 30.34
CA THR A 282 32.48 -12.46 29.02
C THR A 282 32.75 -11.46 27.89
N HIS A 283 33.11 -11.96 26.70
CA HIS A 283 33.43 -11.16 25.51
C HIS A 283 32.92 -11.86 24.23
N SER A 284 32.69 -11.05 23.20
CA SER A 284 32.35 -11.47 21.84
C SER A 284 32.79 -10.37 20.88
N ASP A 285 33.30 -10.75 19.70
CA ASP A 285 33.66 -9.79 18.65
C ASP A 285 32.42 -9.19 17.97
N ASP A 286 31.29 -9.89 18.03
CA ASP A 286 29.98 -9.40 17.57
C ASP A 286 28.86 -10.07 18.37
N ALA A 287 28.44 -9.45 19.48
CA ALA A 287 27.39 -10.00 20.33
C ALA A 287 25.97 -9.99 19.70
N LYS A 288 25.82 -9.51 18.46
CA LYS A 288 24.58 -9.70 17.68
C LYS A 288 24.52 -11.07 17.01
N SER A 289 25.66 -11.61 16.59
CA SER A 289 25.74 -12.86 15.81
C SER A 289 26.53 -13.99 16.48
N LEU A 290 27.37 -13.66 17.47
CA LEU A 290 28.27 -14.58 18.17
C LEU A 290 27.98 -14.61 19.68
N PRO A 291 27.94 -15.80 20.30
CA PRO A 291 27.68 -15.95 21.72
C PRO A 291 28.79 -15.33 22.57
N CYS A 292 28.43 -14.81 23.74
CA CYS A 292 29.40 -14.32 24.70
C CYS A 292 30.19 -15.49 25.31
N THR A 293 31.53 -15.40 25.30
CA THR A 293 32.44 -16.41 25.85
C THR A 293 33.19 -15.84 27.06
N PRO A 294 33.49 -16.65 28.10
CA PRO A 294 34.25 -16.18 29.26
C PRO A 294 35.55 -15.49 28.83
N THR A 295 35.83 -14.33 29.43
CA THR A 295 37.17 -13.74 29.31
C THR A 295 38.11 -14.61 30.12
N ASP A 296 39.08 -15.25 29.46
CA ASP A 296 40.16 -15.95 30.17
C ASP A 296 40.98 -14.93 30.95
N ASP A 297 40.64 -14.72 32.23
CA ASP A 297 41.47 -13.98 33.20
C ASP A 297 42.82 -14.69 33.48
N ASN A 298 43.15 -15.74 32.71
CA ASN A 298 44.39 -16.50 32.73
C ASN A 298 45.11 -16.51 31.35
N GLY A 299 45.10 -15.40 30.61
CA GLY A 299 46.00 -15.15 29.46
C GLY A 299 47.39 -14.63 29.93
N PRO A 300 48.49 -14.99 29.23
CA PRO A 300 49.77 -15.32 29.82
C PRO A 300 50.38 -14.14 30.60
N ASN A 301 51.14 -14.46 31.65
CA ASN A 301 52.13 -13.54 32.23
C ASN A 301 52.79 -12.75 31.09
N LYS A 302 52.47 -11.46 30.96
CA LYS A 302 53.23 -10.56 30.08
C LYS A 302 54.64 -10.53 30.64
N MET A 303 55.52 -11.39 30.12
CA MET A 303 56.95 -11.31 30.38
C MET A 303 57.44 -10.06 29.65
N VAL A 304 57.51 -8.95 30.38
CA VAL A 304 58.20 -7.75 29.93
C VAL A 304 59.69 -8.09 29.95
N ILE A 305 60.24 -8.50 28.79
CA ILE A 305 61.69 -8.58 28.61
C ILE A 305 62.18 -7.14 28.50
N GLY A 306 62.57 -6.55 29.63
CA GLY A 306 63.29 -5.30 29.66
C GLY A 306 64.66 -5.50 29.02
N ILE A 307 64.85 -5.06 27.78
CA ILE A 307 66.19 -4.90 27.21
C ILE A 307 66.75 -3.63 27.83
N SER A 308 67.54 -3.77 28.90
CA SER A 308 68.37 -2.69 29.42
C SER A 308 69.48 -2.40 28.41
N VAL A 309 69.29 -1.38 27.57
CA VAL A 309 70.38 -0.80 26.79
C VAL A 309 71.24 0.01 27.76
N ALA A 310 72.33 -0.59 28.22
CA ALA A 310 73.37 0.15 28.94
C ALA A 310 74.12 1.02 27.93
N LEU A 311 73.82 2.31 27.91
CA LEU A 311 74.60 3.33 27.20
C LEU A 311 75.91 3.53 27.98
N SER A 312 76.97 2.81 27.61
CA SER A 312 78.32 3.07 28.09
C SER A 312 78.85 4.34 27.43
N LEU A 313 78.78 5.46 28.16
CA LEU A 313 79.51 6.69 27.86
C LEU A 313 81.02 6.43 28.06
N LEU A 314 81.75 6.24 26.96
CA LEU A 314 83.19 6.36 26.93
C LEU A 314 83.56 7.83 26.69
N SER A 315 83.73 8.57 27.79
CA SER A 315 84.47 9.83 27.78
C SER A 315 85.96 9.52 27.86
N SER A 316 86.65 9.52 26.72
CA SER A 316 88.11 9.68 26.71
C SER A 316 88.43 11.17 26.82
N LEU A 317 88.92 11.58 27.99
CA LEU A 317 89.79 12.74 28.11
C LEU A 317 91.21 12.31 27.72
N CYS A 318 91.77 12.90 26.67
CA CYS A 318 93.01 13.68 26.70
C CYS A 318 93.22 14.39 25.37
#